data_AF-A0A137Q1T6-F1
#
_entry.id   AF-A0A137Q1T6-F1
#
_cell.length_a   1.000
_cell.length_b   1.000
_cell.length_c   1.000
_cell.angle_alpha   90.00
_cell.angle_beta   90.00
_cell.angle_gamma   90.00
#
_symmetry.space_group_name_H-M   'P 1'
#
loop_
_entity.id
_entity.type
_entity.pdbx_description
1 polymer ?
#
loop_
_entity_poly.entity_id
_entity_poly.type
_entity_poly.pdbx_seq_one_letter_code
_entity_poly.pdbx_strand_id
1 'polypeptide(L)'
;MYTAIKKGFGDYIFPDLLKFNFRCLVNVCNRFRATDFARLLVALHEQRDRLQDLVRTTPTSRLDFELVKNCQRIALPMDLSQFDPRSLQTPRYALLGHGDRTIMAIFVKPLVGGSGTVSIYSREMLAEC
;
A
#
# COMPACT_ATOMS: atom_id res chain seq x y z
N MET A 1 20.79 -10.89 21.83
CA MET A 1 21.70 -9.84 21.35
C MET A 1 20.87 -8.89 20.50
N TYR A 2 20.38 -7.79 21.08
CA TYR A 2 19.52 -6.83 20.36
C TYR A 2 20.42 -5.89 19.58
N THR A 3 20.43 -6.03 18.25
CA THR A 3 21.14 -5.10 17.37
C THR A 3 20.43 -3.75 17.44
N ALA A 4 21.10 -2.78 18.05
CA ALA A 4 20.64 -1.40 18.11
C ALA A 4 20.47 -0.87 16.68
N ILE A 5 19.24 -0.52 16.30
CA ILE A 5 18.95 0.18 15.06
C ILE A 5 19.51 1.60 15.23
N LYS A 6 20.72 1.83 14.68
CA LYS A 6 21.26 3.18 14.52
C LYS A 6 20.29 3.98 13.64
N LYS A 7 19.76 5.08 14.18
CA LYS A 7 19.13 6.15 13.40
C LYS A 7 20.17 6.73 12.43
N GLY A 8 20.25 6.16 11.23
CA GLY A 8 21.05 6.66 10.12
C GLY A 8 20.15 7.42 9.15
N PHE A 9 20.65 8.56 8.66
CA PHE A 9 19.99 9.38 7.64
C PHE A 9 19.63 8.54 6.39
N GLY A 10 18.33 8.46 6.11
CA GLY A 10 17.69 8.50 4.79
C GLY A 10 17.93 7.40 3.75
N ASP A 11 19.17 7.04 3.43
CA ASP A 11 19.47 6.48 2.10
C ASP A 11 19.65 4.95 2.06
N TYR A 12 19.78 4.29 3.22
CA TYR A 12 20.06 2.85 3.29
C TYR A 12 18.83 1.94 3.21
N ILE A 13 17.61 2.48 3.23
CA ILE A 13 16.38 1.67 3.33
C ILE A 13 15.79 1.33 1.95
N PHE A 14 16.09 2.13 0.90
CA PHE A 14 15.43 1.97 -0.40
C PHE A 14 15.75 0.66 -1.14
N PRO A 15 17.00 0.19 -1.23
CA PRO A 15 17.31 -1.05 -1.94
C PRO A 15 16.67 -2.28 -1.28
N ASP A 16 16.55 -2.29 0.04
CA ASP A 16 15.95 -3.38 0.79
C ASP A 16 14.42 -3.37 0.68
N LEU A 17 13.80 -2.19 0.58
CA LEU A 17 12.38 -2.06 0.28
C LEU A 17 12.02 -2.65 -1.09
N LEU A 18 12.89 -2.53 -2.10
CA LEU A 18 12.66 -3.16 -3.42
C LEU A 18 12.69 -4.70 -3.35
N LYS A 19 13.43 -5.26 -2.40
CA LYS A 19 13.54 -6.71 -2.19
C LYS A 19 12.49 -7.25 -1.21
N PHE A 20 11.84 -6.37 -0.45
CA PHE A 20 10.89 -6.74 0.59
C PHE A 20 9.69 -7.50 0.01
N ASN A 21 9.28 -8.56 0.70
CA ASN A 21 8.07 -9.30 0.35
C ASN A 21 6.85 -8.65 1.00
N PHE A 22 6.19 -7.75 0.26
CA PHE A 22 5.03 -7.00 0.76
C PHE A 22 3.82 -7.86 1.11
N ARG A 23 3.73 -9.10 0.63
CA ARG A 23 2.68 -10.06 1.04
C ARG A 23 2.67 -10.31 2.55
N CYS A 24 3.81 -10.19 3.21
CA CYS A 24 3.90 -10.32 4.66
C CYS A 24 3.03 -9.29 5.41
N LEU A 25 2.64 -8.19 4.76
CA LEU A 25 1.76 -7.18 5.35
C LEU A 25 0.34 -7.69 5.61
N VAL A 26 -0.15 -8.72 4.90
CA VAL A 26 -1.46 -9.33 5.16
C VAL A 26 -1.59 -9.78 6.62
N ASN A 27 -0.50 -10.26 7.22
CA ASN A 27 -0.49 -10.78 8.60
C ASN A 27 -0.45 -9.69 9.68
N VAL A 28 -0.20 -8.44 9.30
CA VAL A 28 -0.01 -7.32 10.24
C VAL A 28 -0.87 -6.10 9.89
N CYS A 29 -1.66 -6.16 8.82
CA CYS A 29 -2.38 -4.99 8.29
C CYS A 29 -3.42 -4.44 9.27
N ASN A 30 -4.02 -5.31 10.09
CA ASN A 30 -4.93 -4.94 11.17
C ASN A 30 -4.27 -4.11 12.29
N ARG A 31 -2.94 -4.03 12.33
CA ARG A 31 -2.18 -3.24 13.31
C ARG A 31 -1.90 -1.82 12.84
N PHE A 32 -2.10 -1.51 11.56
CA PHE A 32 -1.87 -0.15 11.05
C PHE A 32 -3.15 0.67 11.12
N ARG A 33 -3.04 1.89 11.63
CA ARG A 33 -4.07 2.91 11.38
C ARG A 33 -4.05 3.24 9.89
N ALA A 34 -5.22 3.27 9.25
CA ALA A 34 -5.33 3.56 7.83
C ALA A 34 -4.62 4.87 7.42
N THR A 35 -4.71 5.90 8.26
CA THR A 35 -4.04 7.19 8.01
C THR A 35 -2.53 7.10 8.05
N ASP A 36 -1.96 6.29 8.94
CA ASP A 36 -0.51 6.17 9.09
C ASP A 36 0.07 5.33 7.96
N PHE A 37 -0.63 4.27 7.57
CA PHE A 37 -0.25 3.48 6.41
C PHE A 37 -0.36 4.29 5.12
N ALA A 38 -1.42 5.10 4.94
CA ALA A 38 -1.56 5.99 3.78
C ALA A 38 -0.43 7.02 3.71
N ARG A 39 -0.05 7.62 4.84
CA ARG A 39 1.12 8.53 4.92
C ARG A 39 2.42 7.84 4.55
N LEU A 40 2.62 6.59 4.95
CA LEU A 40 3.77 5.81 4.52
C LEU A 40 3.77 5.63 3.00
N LEU A 41 2.63 5.29 2.39
CA LEU A 41 2.53 5.14 0.94
C LEU A 41 2.86 6.44 0.19
N VAL A 42 2.42 7.58 0.70
CA VAL A 42 2.74 8.91 0.15
C VAL A 42 4.24 9.18 0.23
N ALA A 43 4.85 8.95 1.38
CA ALA A 43 6.30 9.16 1.56
C ALA A 43 7.13 8.24 0.63
N LEU A 44 6.66 7.01 0.38
CA LEU A 44 7.29 6.12 -0.60
C LEU A 44 7.07 6.62 -2.04
N HIS A 45 5.90 7.17 -2.35
CA HIS A 45 5.60 7.73 -3.66
C HIS A 45 6.41 9.01 -3.96
N GLU A 46 6.69 9.84 -2.96
CA GLU A 46 7.61 10.99 -3.10
C GLU A 46 9.02 10.58 -3.53
N GLN A 47 9.42 9.35 -3.22
CA GLN A 47 10.72 8.77 -3.58
C GLN A 47 10.63 7.85 -4.81
N ARG A 48 9.57 7.96 -5.62
CA ARG A 48 9.28 7.03 -6.73
C ARG A 48 10.43 6.85 -7.73
N ASP A 49 11.23 7.89 -7.99
CA ASP A 49 12.37 7.81 -8.91
C ASP A 49 13.46 6.86 -8.36
N ARG A 50 13.66 6.85 -7.05
CA ARG A 50 14.60 5.95 -6.36
C ARG A 50 14.01 4.56 -6.11
N LEU A 51 12.69 4.50 -5.93
CA LEU A 51 11.93 3.29 -5.61
C LEU A 51 11.25 2.64 -6.82
N GLN A 52 11.55 3.10 -8.03
CA GLN A 52 11.06 2.54 -9.30
C GLN A 52 9.53 2.42 -9.35
N ASP A 53 8.78 3.40 -8.82
CA ASP A 53 7.31 3.33 -8.68
C ASP A 53 6.80 2.15 -7.81
N LEU A 54 7.51 1.87 -6.72
CA LEU A 54 7.11 0.86 -5.73
C LEU A 54 5.69 1.05 -5.22
N VAL A 55 5.23 2.29 -5.09
CA VAL A 55 3.85 2.66 -4.78
C VAL A 55 3.26 3.39 -5.98
N ARG A 56 2.15 2.85 -6.48
CA ARG A 56 1.42 3.40 -7.63
C ARG A 56 -0.07 3.20 -7.51
N THR A 57 -0.82 3.97 -8.29
CA THR A 57 -2.28 3.86 -8.40
C THR A 57 -2.72 3.52 -9.82
N THR A 58 -1.91 3.87 -10.81
CA THR A 58 -2.04 3.39 -12.17
C THR A 58 -1.42 2.00 -12.30
N PRO A 59 -2.16 0.98 -12.81
CA PRO A 59 -1.61 -0.35 -13.03
C PRO A 59 -0.54 -0.33 -14.13
N THR A 60 0.58 -1.03 -13.90
CA THR A 60 1.70 -1.15 -14.86
C THR A 60 2.05 -2.59 -15.18
N SER A 61 1.61 -3.54 -14.34
CA SER A 61 1.83 -4.98 -14.54
C SER A 61 0.52 -5.73 -14.78
N ARG A 62 0.58 -6.93 -15.39
CA ARG A 62 -0.60 -7.80 -15.54
C ARG A 62 -1.31 -8.06 -14.21
N LEU A 63 -0.56 -8.29 -13.12
CA LEU A 63 -1.14 -8.53 -11.80
C LEU A 63 -1.87 -7.29 -11.28
N ASP A 64 -1.35 -6.10 -11.54
CA ASP A 64 -2.01 -4.85 -11.15
C ASP A 64 -3.37 -4.73 -11.83
N PHE A 65 -3.43 -5.01 -13.13
CA PHE A 65 -4.67 -4.98 -13.89
C PHE A 65 -5.69 -5.97 -13.33
N GLU A 66 -5.25 -7.18 -12.96
CA GLU A 66 -6.09 -8.21 -12.33
C GLU A 66 -6.63 -7.71 -10.97
N LEU A 67 -5.77 -7.17 -10.10
CA LEU A 67 -6.17 -6.63 -8.80
C LEU A 67 -7.14 -5.44 -8.94
N VAL A 68 -6.83 -4.49 -9.83
CA VAL A 68 -7.63 -3.28 -10.07
C VAL A 68 -8.99 -3.63 -10.65
N LYS A 69 -9.06 -4.55 -11.62
CA LYS A 69 -10.32 -4.98 -12.24
C LYS A 69 -11.33 -5.47 -11.18
N ASN A 70 -10.87 -6.23 -10.19
CA ASN A 70 -11.73 -6.73 -9.12
C ASN A 70 -12.18 -5.62 -8.14
N CYS A 71 -11.46 -4.49 -8.10
CA CYS A 71 -11.72 -3.42 -7.15
C CYS A 71 -12.38 -2.16 -7.75
N GLN A 72 -12.47 -2.06 -9.08
CA GLN A 72 -12.97 -0.89 -9.82
C GLN A 72 -14.36 -0.40 -9.37
N ARG A 73 -15.20 -1.29 -8.83
CA ARG A 73 -16.56 -0.97 -8.36
C ARG A 73 -16.65 -0.67 -6.86
N ILE A 74 -15.60 -0.92 -6.10
CA ILE A 74 -15.60 -0.84 -4.63
C ILE A 74 -14.66 0.24 -4.09
N ALA A 75 -13.59 0.59 -4.82
CA ALA A 75 -12.60 1.56 -4.38
C ALA A 75 -12.08 2.41 -5.54
N LEU A 76 -11.77 3.68 -5.26
CA LEU A 76 -11.14 4.59 -6.21
C LEU A 76 -9.63 4.65 -5.99
N PRO A 77 -8.83 5.03 -6.99
CA PRO A 77 -7.40 5.23 -6.79
C PRO A 77 -7.14 6.29 -5.70
N MET A 78 -6.18 6.04 -4.83
CA MET A 78 -5.70 7.04 -3.87
C MET A 78 -4.95 8.15 -4.60
N ASP A 79 -5.10 9.39 -4.13
CA ASP A 79 -4.21 10.48 -4.53
C ASP A 79 -2.93 10.40 -3.68
N LEU A 80 -1.82 10.05 -4.32
CA LEU A 80 -0.51 9.92 -3.67
C LEU A 80 0.30 11.22 -3.73
N SER A 81 -0.17 12.23 -4.46
CA SER A 81 0.49 13.55 -4.53
C SER A 81 0.13 14.43 -3.34
N GLN A 82 -1.10 14.29 -2.84
CA GLN A 82 -1.59 15.02 -1.68
C GLN A 82 -2.59 14.16 -0.89
N PHE A 83 -2.15 13.60 0.23
CA PHE A 83 -3.04 12.80 1.07
C PHE A 83 -3.90 13.67 1.99
N ASP A 84 -5.19 13.74 1.68
CA ASP A 84 -6.23 14.20 2.59
C ASP A 84 -6.87 13.01 3.31
N PRO A 85 -6.79 12.91 4.66
CA PRO A 85 -7.49 11.87 5.42
C PRO A 85 -9.01 11.81 5.20
N ARG A 86 -9.64 12.91 4.75
CA ARG A 86 -11.06 12.94 4.41
C ARG A 86 -11.37 12.14 3.15
N SER A 87 -10.40 11.96 2.26
CA SER A 87 -10.55 11.15 1.04
C SER A 87 -10.88 9.68 1.33
N LEU A 88 -10.55 9.19 2.54
CA LEU A 88 -10.85 7.84 2.99
C LEU A 88 -12.33 7.61 3.35
N GLN A 89 -13.19 8.64 3.33
CA GLN A 89 -14.64 8.48 3.48
C GLN A 89 -15.26 7.63 2.36
N THR A 90 -14.59 7.55 1.22
CA THR A 90 -14.87 6.59 0.16
C THR A 90 -13.70 5.62 0.11
N PRO A 91 -13.91 4.31 -0.13
CA PRO A 91 -12.80 3.40 -0.20
C PRO A 91 -11.77 3.82 -1.25
N ARG A 92 -10.49 3.74 -0.87
CA ARG A 92 -9.35 4.09 -1.73
C ARG A 92 -8.42 2.91 -1.87
N TYR A 93 -7.73 2.78 -3.00
CA TYR A 93 -6.71 1.76 -3.18
C TYR A 93 -5.37 2.35 -3.61
N ALA A 94 -4.31 1.62 -3.27
CA ALA A 94 -2.98 1.81 -3.82
C ALA A 94 -2.32 0.44 -4.04
N LEU A 95 -1.46 0.35 -5.04
CA LEU A 95 -0.64 -0.82 -5.36
C LEU A 95 0.74 -0.64 -4.73
N LEU A 96 1.26 -1.69 -4.12
CA LEU A 96 2.57 -1.69 -3.46
C LEU A 96 3.37 -2.94 -3.87
N GLY A 97 4.60 -2.76 -4.35
CA GLY A 97 5.47 -3.83 -4.82
C GLY A 97 5.59 -3.91 -6.34
N HIS A 98 6.41 -4.84 -6.86
CA HIS A 98 6.74 -4.92 -8.29
C HIS A 98 6.32 -6.24 -8.93
N GLY A 99 5.75 -6.17 -10.13
CA GLY A 99 5.44 -7.34 -10.96
C GLY A 99 4.60 -8.39 -10.23
N ASP A 100 5.16 -9.58 -10.04
CA ASP A 100 4.51 -10.70 -9.35
C ASP A 100 4.52 -10.57 -7.82
N ARG A 101 5.11 -9.51 -7.26
CA ARG A 101 5.14 -9.21 -5.82
C ARG A 101 4.23 -8.07 -5.41
N THR A 102 3.42 -7.57 -6.35
CA THR A 102 2.48 -6.49 -6.05
C THR A 102 1.32 -6.98 -5.19
N ILE A 103 1.02 -6.19 -4.16
CA ILE A 103 -0.20 -6.27 -3.37
C ILE A 103 -1.06 -5.03 -3.62
N MET A 104 -2.34 -5.14 -3.33
CA MET A 104 -3.25 -4.00 -3.27
C MET A 104 -3.64 -3.71 -1.82
N ALA A 105 -3.45 -2.48 -1.40
CA ALA A 105 -3.98 -1.98 -0.14
C ALA A 105 -5.28 -1.22 -0.40
N ILE A 106 -6.37 -1.65 0.22
CA ILE A 106 -7.67 -0.98 0.21
C ILE A 106 -7.91 -0.35 1.58
N PHE A 107 -8.14 0.95 1.58
CA PHE A 107 -8.42 1.76 2.75
C PHE A 107 -9.93 1.93 2.86
N VAL A 108 -10.50 1.51 3.98
CA VAL A 108 -11.94 1.62 4.24
C VAL A 108 -12.13 2.40 5.52
N LYS A 109 -12.92 3.48 5.46
CA LYS A 109 -13.38 4.17 6.67
C LYS A 109 -14.87 3.93 6.84
N PRO A 110 -15.33 3.48 8.02
CA PRO A 110 -16.76 3.36 8.30
C PRO A 110 -17.44 4.73 8.23
N LEU A 111 -18.68 4.77 7.73
CA LEU A 111 -19.49 6.00 7.68
C LEU A 111 -19.80 6.58 9.07
N VAL A 112 -19.74 5.75 10.12
CA VAL A 112 -20.05 6.16 11.51
C VAL A 112 -18.96 5.68 12.47
N GLY A 113 -18.39 6.61 13.24
CA GLY A 113 -17.74 6.38 14.55
C GLY A 113 -16.46 5.53 14.60
N GLY A 114 -16.01 4.90 13.50
CA GLY A 114 -14.88 3.97 13.51
C GLY A 114 -13.55 4.55 13.01
N SER A 115 -12.44 3.98 13.50
CA SER A 115 -11.12 4.16 12.89
C SER A 115 -11.08 3.47 11.52
N GLY A 116 -10.51 4.13 10.51
CA GLY A 116 -10.33 3.51 9.20
C GLY A 116 -9.39 2.28 9.27
N THR A 117 -9.69 1.28 8.47
CA THR A 117 -8.94 0.01 8.37
C THR A 117 -8.24 -0.10 7.02
N VAL A 118 -7.21 -0.95 6.97
CA VAL A 118 -6.52 -1.33 5.73
C VAL A 118 -6.70 -2.82 5.50
N SER A 119 -7.25 -3.17 4.35
CA SER A 119 -7.31 -4.55 3.85
C SER A 119 -6.23 -4.72 2.78
N ILE A 120 -5.47 -5.80 2.87
CA ILE A 120 -4.42 -6.12 1.90
C ILE A 120 -4.87 -7.32 1.07
N TYR A 121 -4.73 -7.21 -0.25
CA TYR A 121 -5.02 -8.27 -1.22
C TYR A 121 -3.75 -8.61 -1.99
N SER A 122 -3.49 -9.91 -2.17
CA SER A 122 -2.41 -10.43 -3.00
C SER A 122 -2.96 -11.36 -4.08
N ARG A 123 -2.11 -11.79 -5.02
CA ARG A 123 -2.49 -12.75 -6.06
C ARG A 123 -3.11 -14.02 -5.48
N GLU A 124 -2.55 -14.54 -4.39
CA GLU A 124 -2.99 -15.80 -3.77
C GLU A 124 -4.44 -15.69 -3.29
N MET A 125 -4.84 -14.52 -2.79
CA MET A 125 -6.20 -14.24 -2.34
C MET A 125 -7.19 -14.04 -3.51
N LEU A 126 -6.70 -13.81 -4.74
CA LEU A 126 -7.55 -13.76 -5.93
C LEU A 126 -7.89 -15.15 -6.48
N ALA A 127 -7.11 -16.18 -6.14
CA ALA A 127 -7.32 -17.55 -6.61
C ALA A 127 -8.40 -18.31 -5.82
N GLU A 128 -8.86 -17.74 -4.71
CA GLU A 128 -9.88 -18.32 -3.82
C GLU A 128 -11.29 -17.74 -4.04
N CYS A 129 -11.45 -16.83 -5.02
CA CYS A 129 -12.72 -16.22 -5.44
C CYS A 129 -13.17 -16.77 -6.79
#